data_AF-A0ABD5QEI8-F1
#
_entry.id   AF-A0ABD5QEI8-F1
#
_cell.length_a   1.000
_cell.length_b   1.000
_cell.length_c   1.000
_cell.angle_alpha   90.00
_cell.angle_beta   90.00
_cell.angle_gamma   90.00
#
_symmetry.space_group_name_H-M   'P 1'
#
loop_
_entity.id
_entity.type
_entity.pdbx_description
1 polymer ?
#
loop_
_entity_poly.entity_id
_entity_poly.type
_entity_poly.pdbx_seq_one_letter_code
_entity_poly.pdbx_strand_id
1 'polypeptide(L)'
;MRTSLNVPEEMLAEFDHTWQAEGLDSRSRALREAIQEYVESHHRLEQASGTVVAALIFDYAHDRIIEDLHDVQHEFQAEIDTTSHVHHGEWCLETVFCEGAADRIRKLVYRLKDFDAVGRVSVVLLRGDGGLEGEASEDSP
;
A
#
# COMPACT_ATOMS: atom_id res chain seq x y z
N MET A 1 17.89 -11.77 -18.00
CA MET A 1 17.92 -10.57 -18.86
C MET A 1 18.70 -9.48 -18.14
N ARG A 2 19.55 -8.71 -18.82
CA ARG A 2 20.24 -7.55 -18.23
C ARG A 2 19.60 -6.28 -18.80
N THR A 3 19.11 -5.41 -17.92
CA THR A 3 18.49 -4.14 -18.30
C THR A 3 19.22 -2.99 -17.60
N SER A 4 19.19 -1.81 -18.20
CA SER A 4 19.72 -0.58 -17.61
C SER A 4 18.56 0.31 -17.19
N LEU A 5 18.62 0.86 -15.97
CA LEU A 5 17.62 1.76 -15.41
C LEU A 5 18.27 3.12 -15.15
N ASN A 6 17.51 4.20 -15.31
CA ASN A 6 17.94 5.53 -14.92
C ASN A 6 17.35 5.84 -13.54
N VAL A 7 18.21 6.15 -12.57
CA VAL A 7 17.85 6.38 -11.17
C VAL A 7 18.73 7.55 -10.67
N PRO A 8 18.19 8.52 -9.91
CA PRO A 8 18.99 9.58 -9.30
C PRO A 8 20.14 9.03 -8.46
N GLU A 9 21.29 9.71 -8.47
CA GLU A 9 22.49 9.26 -7.77
C GLU A 9 22.27 9.13 -6.26
N GLU A 10 21.55 10.09 -5.66
CA GLU A 10 21.19 10.08 -4.25
C GLU A 10 20.33 8.86 -3.86
N MET A 11 19.35 8.52 -4.71
CA MET A 11 18.48 7.36 -4.50
C MET A 11 19.25 6.05 -4.64
N LEU A 12 20.20 5.97 -5.58
CA LEU A 12 21.05 4.79 -5.72
C LEU A 12 21.97 4.60 -4.51
N ALA A 13 22.50 5.70 -3.94
CA ALA A 13 23.31 5.66 -2.74
C ALA A 13 22.52 5.16 -1.53
N GLU A 14 21.29 5.67 -1.33
CA GLU A 14 20.40 5.22 -0.24
C GLU A 14 20.01 3.74 -0.39
N PHE A 15 19.70 3.31 -1.62
CA PHE A 15 19.46 1.91 -1.92
C PHE A 15 20.67 1.04 -1.56
N ASP A 16 21.88 1.49 -1.91
CA ASP A 16 23.11 0.77 -1.59
C ASP A 16 23.40 0.65 -0.10
N HIS A 17 23.16 1.72 0.66
CA HIS A 17 23.26 1.68 2.11
C HIS A 17 22.27 0.69 2.73
N THR A 18 21.05 0.64 2.20
CA THR A 18 19.97 -0.21 2.72
C THR A 18 20.31 -1.69 2.60
N TRP A 19 20.60 -2.18 1.38
CA TRP A 19 20.83 -3.61 1.19
C TRP A 19 22.12 -4.12 1.86
N GLN A 20 23.12 -3.25 2.00
CA GLN A 20 24.34 -3.58 2.74
C GLN A 20 24.06 -3.73 4.24
N ALA A 21 23.22 -2.87 4.80
CA ALA A 21 22.80 -2.96 6.21
C ALA A 21 21.96 -4.22 6.49
N GLU A 22 21.13 -4.63 5.53
CA GLU A 22 20.37 -5.88 5.57
C GLU A 22 21.24 -7.14 5.40
N GLY A 23 22.51 -6.97 4.99
CA GLY A 23 23.44 -8.07 4.79
C GLY A 23 23.18 -8.89 3.52
N LEU A 24 22.56 -8.29 2.50
CA LEU A 24 22.33 -8.96 1.21
C LEU A 24 23.65 -9.14 0.45
N ASP A 25 23.80 -10.24 -0.28
CA ASP A 25 25.08 -10.60 -0.92
C ASP A 25 25.47 -9.70 -2.10
N SER A 26 24.51 -8.98 -2.68
CA SER A 26 24.75 -8.11 -3.84
C SER A 26 23.61 -7.15 -4.12
N ARG A 27 23.93 -6.02 -4.77
CA ARG A 27 22.95 -5.07 -5.32
C ARG A 27 21.91 -5.74 -6.23
N SER A 28 22.33 -6.73 -7.04
CA SER A 28 21.41 -7.46 -7.93
C SER A 28 20.44 -8.37 -7.19
N ARG A 29 20.80 -8.85 -5.99
CA ARG A 29 19.86 -9.58 -5.12
C ARG A 29 18.83 -8.62 -4.54
N ALA A 30 19.29 -7.52 -3.94
CA ALA A 30 18.43 -6.47 -3.42
C ALA A 30 17.44 -5.94 -4.46
N LEU A 31 17.91 -5.66 -5.67
CA LEU A 31 17.05 -5.14 -6.73
C LEU A 31 15.97 -6.14 -7.15
N ARG A 32 16.28 -7.45 -7.14
CA ARG A 32 15.29 -8.48 -7.42
C ARG A 32 14.25 -8.59 -6.32
N GLU A 33 14.67 -8.54 -5.05
CA GLU A 33 13.77 -8.54 -3.90
C GLU A 33 12.84 -7.32 -3.96
N ALA A 34 13.38 -6.12 -4.19
CA ALA A 34 12.59 -4.89 -4.34
C ALA A 34 11.59 -4.93 -5.52
N ILE A 35 12.01 -5.44 -6.68
CA ILE A 35 11.10 -5.61 -7.83
C ILE A 35 10.00 -6.62 -7.49
N GLN A 36 10.34 -7.72 -6.82
CA GLN A 36 9.37 -8.75 -6.45
C GLN A 36 8.36 -8.21 -5.44
N GLU A 37 8.80 -7.49 -4.41
CA GLU A 37 7.92 -6.83 -3.44
C GLU A 37 7.00 -5.80 -4.11
N TYR A 38 7.55 -5.00 -5.03
CA TYR A 38 6.76 -4.07 -5.83
C TYR A 38 5.70 -4.80 -6.65
N VAL A 39 6.06 -5.87 -7.36
CA VAL A 39 5.12 -6.65 -8.17
C VAL A 39 4.06 -7.30 -7.27
N GLU A 40 4.44 -7.97 -6.19
CA GLU A 40 3.49 -8.67 -5.30
C GLU A 40 2.48 -7.71 -4.66
N SER A 41 2.94 -6.56 -4.16
CA SER A 41 2.07 -5.54 -3.55
C SER A 41 1.06 -4.97 -4.54
N HIS A 42 1.49 -4.67 -5.77
CA HIS A 42 0.60 -4.12 -6.80
C HIS A 42 -0.26 -5.21 -7.45
N HIS A 43 0.26 -6.41 -7.63
CA HIS A 43 -0.44 -7.53 -8.23
C HIS A 43 -1.62 -7.99 -7.36
N ARG A 44 -1.46 -8.05 -6.03
CA ARG A 44 -2.57 -8.37 -5.12
C ARG A 44 -3.71 -7.36 -5.24
N LEU A 45 -3.40 -6.07 -5.35
CA LEU A 45 -4.41 -5.02 -5.54
C LEU A 45 -5.08 -5.08 -6.93
N GLU A 46 -4.30 -5.36 -7.98
CA GLU A 46 -4.80 -5.47 -9.35
C GLU A 46 -5.64 -6.73 -9.59
N GLN A 47 -5.30 -7.85 -8.96
CA GLN A 47 -6.05 -9.12 -9.07
C GLN A 47 -7.24 -9.22 -8.13
N ALA A 48 -7.32 -8.35 -7.12
CA ALA A 48 -8.46 -8.29 -6.22
C ALA A 48 -9.77 -8.12 -7.03
N SER A 49 -10.76 -8.92 -6.66
CA SER A 49 -12.10 -8.93 -7.26
C SER A 49 -13.15 -9.24 -6.19
N GLY A 50 -14.41 -8.95 -6.48
CA GLY A 50 -15.50 -9.08 -5.50
C GLY A 50 -15.38 -8.04 -4.39
N THR A 51 -15.94 -8.38 -3.22
CA THR A 51 -15.84 -7.55 -2.02
C THR A 51 -14.51 -7.83 -1.31
N VAL A 52 -13.81 -6.78 -0.91
CA VAL A 52 -12.53 -6.88 -0.21
C VAL A 52 -12.52 -6.08 1.08
N VAL A 53 -11.73 -6.53 2.05
CA VAL A 53 -11.42 -5.80 3.29
C VAL A 53 -9.95 -5.41 3.27
N ALA A 54 -9.67 -4.13 3.53
CA ALA A 54 -8.33 -3.57 3.48
C ALA A 54 -8.04 -2.59 4.63
N ALA A 55 -6.76 -2.46 4.97
CA ALA A 55 -6.23 -1.34 5.72
C ALA A 55 -5.23 -0.57 4.83
N LEU A 56 -5.46 0.73 4.68
CA LEU A 56 -4.59 1.64 3.95
C LEU A 56 -3.84 2.48 4.98
N ILE A 57 -2.52 2.46 4.96
CA ILE A 57 -1.67 3.18 5.92
C ILE A 57 -0.82 4.16 5.11
N PHE A 58 -0.89 5.44 5.44
CA PHE A 58 -0.13 6.46 4.73
C PHE A 58 0.26 7.63 5.64
N ASP A 59 1.35 8.29 5.26
CA ASP A 59 1.82 9.52 5.87
C ASP A 59 1.57 10.73 4.96
N TYR A 60 1.36 11.91 5.55
CA TYR A 60 1.30 13.18 4.80
C TYR A 60 1.72 14.40 5.61
N ALA A 61 2.20 15.44 4.92
CA ALA A 61 2.56 16.73 5.53
C ALA A 61 1.33 17.60 5.82
N HIS A 62 1.25 18.20 7.01
CA HIS A 62 -0.01 18.66 7.60
C HIS A 62 -0.67 19.90 6.95
N ASP A 63 0.11 20.79 6.33
CA ASP A 63 -0.34 22.20 6.20
C ASP A 63 -1.15 22.55 4.95
N ARG A 64 -1.33 21.64 3.98
CA ARG A 64 -2.02 21.99 2.71
C ARG A 64 -2.95 20.94 2.12
N ILE A 65 -2.96 19.72 2.63
CA ILE A 65 -3.60 18.61 1.92
C ILE A 65 -4.75 17.96 2.68
N ILE A 66 -4.96 18.33 3.95
CA ILE A 66 -6.00 17.73 4.79
C ILE A 66 -7.38 17.88 4.16
N GLU A 67 -7.71 19.06 3.64
CA GLU A 67 -9.02 19.30 3.01
C GLU A 67 -9.20 18.40 1.77
N ASP A 68 -8.21 18.35 0.88
CA ASP A 68 -8.27 17.52 -0.32
C ASP A 68 -8.31 16.00 0.01
N LEU A 69 -7.56 15.58 1.03
CA LEU A 69 -7.58 14.21 1.55
C LEU A 69 -8.95 13.85 2.11
N HIS A 70 -9.53 14.72 2.93
CA HIS A 70 -10.88 14.54 3.46
C HIS A 70 -11.91 14.49 2.34
N ASP A 71 -11.81 15.34 1.31
CA ASP A 71 -12.71 15.31 0.16
C ASP A 71 -12.63 13.96 -0.58
N VAL A 72 -11.43 13.42 -0.79
CA VAL A 72 -11.25 12.07 -1.32
C VAL A 72 -11.90 11.05 -0.41
N GLN A 73 -11.60 11.04 0.89
CA GLN A 73 -12.18 10.08 1.83
C GLN A 73 -13.72 10.16 1.85
N HIS A 74 -14.29 11.36 1.75
CA HIS A 74 -15.73 11.58 1.67
C HIS A 74 -16.35 11.02 0.37
N GLU A 75 -15.63 11.03 -0.77
CA GLU A 75 -16.05 10.34 -2.02
C GLU A 75 -16.15 8.82 -1.82
N PHE A 76 -15.36 8.27 -0.90
CA PHE A 76 -15.29 6.83 -0.58
C PHE A 76 -15.89 6.48 0.79
N GLN A 77 -16.71 7.36 1.38
CA GLN A 77 -17.31 7.15 2.70
C GLN A 77 -18.18 5.89 2.80
N ALA A 78 -18.65 5.36 1.66
CA ALA A 78 -19.43 4.13 1.62
C ALA A 78 -18.57 2.87 1.79
N GLU A 79 -17.27 2.95 1.51
CA GLU A 79 -16.31 1.86 1.69
C GLU A 79 -15.45 2.05 2.93
N ILE A 80 -15.31 3.28 3.43
CA ILE A 80 -14.49 3.56 4.61
C ILE A 80 -15.31 3.32 5.87
N ASP A 81 -14.90 2.32 6.65
CA ASP A 81 -15.53 1.99 7.93
C ASP A 81 -15.10 2.96 9.02
N THR A 82 -13.79 3.25 9.08
CA THR A 82 -13.21 4.18 10.06
C THR A 82 -11.82 4.63 9.62
N THR A 83 -11.43 5.81 10.08
CA THR A 83 -10.05 6.30 9.99
C THR A 83 -9.44 6.46 11.38
N SER A 84 -8.11 6.34 11.47
CA SER A 84 -7.33 6.61 12.67
C SER A 84 -6.18 7.53 12.29
N HIS A 85 -6.11 8.70 12.91
CA HIS A 85 -5.16 9.75 12.61
C HIS A 85 -4.29 10.09 13.81
N VAL A 86 -2.97 10.18 13.61
CA VAL A 86 -2.00 10.54 14.65
C VAL A 86 -1.07 11.64 14.16
N HIS A 87 -0.94 12.72 14.93
CA HIS A 87 -0.01 13.81 14.64
C HIS A 87 1.42 13.50 15.10
N HIS A 88 2.39 13.73 14.23
CA HIS A 88 3.81 13.54 14.48
C HIS A 88 4.61 14.81 14.12
N GLY A 89 4.25 15.95 14.73
CA GLY A 89 4.88 17.23 14.44
C GLY A 89 4.42 17.76 13.09
N GLU A 90 5.30 17.75 12.09
CA GLU A 90 5.05 18.33 10.75
C GLU A 90 4.36 17.36 9.78
N TRP A 91 4.20 16.10 10.16
CA TRP A 91 3.51 15.07 9.38
C TRP A 91 2.50 14.31 10.23
N CYS A 92 1.60 13.60 9.56
CA CYS A 92 0.59 12.75 10.18
C CYS A 92 0.62 11.34 9.63
N LEU A 93 0.37 10.39 10.51
CA LEU A 93 0.09 9.01 10.14
C LEU A 93 -1.42 8.81 10.13
N GLU A 94 -1.94 8.32 9.02
CA GLU A 94 -3.35 7.97 8.90
C GLU A 94 -3.51 6.53 8.45
N THR A 95 -4.46 5.84 9.11
CA THR A 95 -4.90 4.50 8.72
C THR A 95 -6.37 4.54 8.38
N VAL A 96 -6.73 4.09 7.19
CA VAL A 96 -8.11 3.95 6.71
C VAL A 96 -8.44 2.47 6.67
N PHE A 97 -9.47 2.07 7.42
CA PHE A 97 -10.04 0.73 7.35
C PHE A 97 -11.24 0.77 6.43
N CYS A 98 -11.28 -0.14 5.45
CA CYS A 98 -12.31 -0.13 4.44
C CYS A 98 -12.73 -1.52 3.96
N GLU A 99 -14.00 -1.62 3.59
CA GLU A 99 -14.64 -2.78 2.97
C GLU A 99 -15.42 -2.33 1.74
N GLY A 100 -15.26 -3.02 0.61
CA GLY A 100 -16.03 -2.69 -0.58
C GLY A 100 -15.57 -3.41 -1.83
N ALA A 101 -16.14 -3.02 -2.98
CA ALA A 101 -15.75 -3.59 -4.25
C ALA A 101 -14.26 -3.33 -4.54
N ALA A 102 -13.54 -4.35 -4.99
CA ALA A 102 -12.10 -4.29 -5.21
C ALA A 102 -11.65 -3.13 -6.12
N ASP A 103 -12.45 -2.81 -7.15
CA ASP A 103 -12.20 -1.69 -8.06
C ASP A 103 -12.34 -0.33 -7.36
N ARG A 104 -13.31 -0.18 -6.45
CA ARG A 104 -13.45 1.03 -5.63
C ARG A 104 -12.32 1.20 -4.64
N ILE A 105 -11.93 0.14 -3.93
CA ILE A 105 -10.78 0.18 -3.01
C ILE A 105 -9.48 0.51 -3.77
N ARG A 106 -9.28 -0.08 -4.95
CA ARG A 106 -8.15 0.24 -5.83
C ARG A 106 -8.18 1.71 -6.27
N LYS A 107 -9.34 2.24 -6.65
CA LYS A 107 -9.49 3.65 -7.01
C LYS A 107 -9.16 4.58 -5.84
N LEU A 108 -9.59 4.26 -4.61
CA LEU A 108 -9.22 4.99 -3.40
C LEU A 108 -7.70 5.01 -3.20
N VAL A 109 -7.05 3.85 -3.26
CA VAL A 109 -5.58 3.75 -3.14
C VAL A 109 -4.88 4.63 -4.16
N TYR A 110 -5.32 4.62 -5.42
CA TYR A 110 -4.70 5.44 -6.46
C TYR A 110 -4.94 6.94 -6.27
N ARG A 111 -6.12 7.34 -5.81
CA ARG A 111 -6.38 8.74 -5.44
C ARG A 111 -5.49 9.20 -4.29
N LEU A 112 -5.27 8.35 -3.28
CA LEU A 112 -4.37 8.66 -2.18
C LEU A 112 -2.90 8.77 -2.63
N LYS A 113 -2.45 7.92 -3.56
CA LYS A 113 -1.09 7.96 -4.12
C LYS A 113 -0.83 9.15 -5.05
N ASP A 114 -1.87 9.78 -5.59
CA ASP A 114 -1.76 10.90 -6.55
C ASP A 114 -1.46 12.24 -5.85
N PHE A 115 -1.54 12.26 -4.53
CA PHE A 115 -1.23 13.44 -3.73
C PHE A 115 0.28 13.62 -3.53
N ASP A 116 0.83 14.72 -4.02
CA ASP A 116 2.26 15.05 -3.89
C ASP A 116 2.77 15.06 -2.43
N ALA A 117 1.90 15.39 -1.47
CA ALA A 117 2.28 15.45 -0.05
C ALA A 117 2.08 14.12 0.70
N VAL A 118 1.57 13.08 0.03
CA VAL A 118 1.48 11.72 0.59
C VAL A 118 2.78 10.99 0.26
N GLY A 119 3.51 10.56 1.30
CA GLY A 119 4.80 9.89 1.13
C GLY A 119 4.65 8.49 0.56
N ARG A 120 4.16 7.55 1.37
CA ARG A 120 3.92 6.16 0.94
C ARG A 120 2.55 5.66 1.40
N VAL A 121 1.78 5.10 0.46
CA VAL A 121 0.56 4.35 0.77
C VAL A 121 0.88 2.85 0.82
N SER A 122 0.87 2.28 2.02
CA SER A 122 0.94 0.84 2.27
C SER A 122 -0.48 0.25 2.30
N VAL A 123 -0.68 -0.85 1.57
CA VAL A 123 -2.00 -1.50 1.45
C VAL A 123 -1.91 -2.91 2.01
N VAL A 124 -2.74 -3.21 3.00
CA VAL A 124 -2.93 -4.57 3.53
C VAL A 124 -4.30 -5.05 3.10
N LEU A 125 -4.36 -5.96 2.12
CA LEU A 125 -5.58 -6.65 1.69
C LEU A 125 -5.71 -7.95 2.49
N LEU A 126 -6.80 -8.10 3.26
CA LEU A 126 -7.00 -9.25 4.15
C LEU A 126 -7.93 -10.31 3.57
N ARG A 127 -8.98 -9.90 2.86
CA ARG A 127 -9.97 -10.81 2.28
C ARG A 127 -10.43 -10.27 0.94
N GLY A 128 -10.57 -11.14 -0.05
CA GLY A 128 -11.35 -10.94 -1.25
C GLY A 128 -12.09 -12.24 -1.53
N ASP A 129 -13.23 -12.19 -2.23
CA ASP A 129 -14.11 -13.35 -2.48
C ASP A 129 -13.44 -14.56 -3.18
N GLY A 130 -12.13 -14.57 -3.41
CA GLY A 130 -11.36 -15.72 -3.90
C GLY A 130 -10.56 -16.50 -2.83
N GLY A 131 -10.73 -16.24 -1.53
CA GLY A 131 -9.77 -16.71 -0.51
C GLY A 131 -10.22 -17.76 0.51
N LEU A 132 -11.51 -18.03 0.72
CA LEU A 132 -11.96 -18.88 1.84
C LEU A 132 -13.14 -19.79 1.49
N GLU A 133 -13.08 -20.45 0.32
CA GLU A 133 -13.81 -21.69 0.07
C GLU A 133 -12.83 -22.87 0.19
N GLY A 134 -12.51 -23.28 1.42
CA GLY A 134 -11.64 -24.42 1.65
C GLY A 134 -11.15 -24.47 3.08
N GLU A 135 -12.02 -24.90 3.99
CA GLU A 135 -11.74 -25.54 5.30
C GLU A 135 -12.95 -25.33 6.23
N ALA A 136 -14.09 -25.92 5.85
CA ALA A 136 -15.21 -26.10 6.77
C ALA A 136 -16.04 -27.32 6.36
N SER A 137 -15.44 -28.50 6.39
CA SER A 137 -16.19 -29.75 6.56
C SER A 137 -15.26 -30.89 6.94
N GLU A 138 -15.78 -31.77 7.81
CA GLU A 138 -15.18 -32.96 8.41
C GLU A 138 -14.40 -32.65 9.70
N ASP A 139 -14.75 -33.17 10.88
CA ASP A 139 -15.88 -33.98 11.33
C ASP A 139 -15.77 -33.93 12.87
N SER A 140 -16.87 -33.80 13.60
CA SER A 140 -16.88 -34.03 15.04
C SER A 140 -17.98 -35.04 15.35
N PRO A 141 -17.69 -35.99 16.27
CA PRO A 141 -18.10 -37.39 16.18
C PRO A 141 -19.57 -37.68 16.48
#